data_AF-A0A933JZ94-F1
#
_entry.id   AF-A0A933JZ94-F1
#
_cell.length_a   1.000
_cell.length_b   1.000
_cell.length_c   1.000
_cell.angle_alpha   90.00
_cell.angle_beta   90.00
_cell.angle_gamma   90.00
#
_symmetry.space_group_name_H-M   'P 1'
#
loop_
_entity.id
_entity.type
_entity.pdbx_description
1 polymer ?
#
loop_
_entity_poly.entity_id
_entity_poly.type
_entity_poly.pdbx_seq_one_letter_code
_entity_poly.pdbx_strand_id
1 'polypeptide(L)'
;TGGVYVLIREGWGRLPAFLFGFTELVVIRASSLGAISLTFSEYTLRALGRDPAVEPHATHAHLVAAVAIAVMSGANILGLRYGAFVQNVTSIAKYAGLVGIVGLALGLGLPLTGGHFTPAWPAGSFHLGAFGLALVAVLWAYDGWADLCFVGGEVKDPRGNLPRALVVGTLAIIAIYVLAPWGSS
;
A
#
# COMPACT_ATOMS: atom_id res chain seq x y z
N THR A 1 -3.47 -2.99 -27.18
CA THR A 1 -2.19 -2.67 -26.53
C THR A 1 -2.30 -3.02 -25.06
N GLY A 2 -1.90 -4.25 -24.72
CA GLY A 2 -1.67 -4.72 -23.35
C GLY A 2 -2.87 -4.79 -22.39
N GLY A 3 -2.77 -5.65 -21.38
CA GLY A 3 -3.66 -5.63 -20.21
C GLY A 3 -4.67 -6.77 -20.09
N VAL A 4 -5.14 -6.96 -18.86
CA VAL A 4 -6.10 -8.02 -18.48
C VAL A 4 -7.41 -7.92 -19.27
N TYR A 5 -7.88 -6.70 -19.57
CA TYR A 5 -9.07 -6.47 -20.39
C TYR A 5 -8.96 -7.10 -21.79
N VAL A 6 -7.81 -6.96 -22.46
CA VAL A 6 -7.60 -7.49 -23.82
C VAL A 6 -7.58 -9.02 -23.79
N LEU A 7 -6.90 -9.60 -22.81
CA LEU A 7 -6.86 -11.05 -22.61
C LEU A 7 -8.25 -11.65 -22.38
N ILE A 8 -9.06 -11.01 -21.53
CA ILE A 8 -10.45 -11.44 -21.28
C ILE A 8 -11.30 -11.28 -22.55
N ARG A 9 -11.11 -10.19 -23.29
CA ARG A 9 -11.85 -9.95 -24.53
C ARG A 9 -11.53 -11.00 -25.60
N GLU A 10 -10.26 -11.35 -25.75
CA GLU A 10 -9.79 -12.34 -26.72
C GLU A 10 -10.20 -13.76 -26.35
N GLY A 11 -10.13 -14.11 -25.06
CA GLY A 11 -10.49 -15.46 -24.62
C GLY A 11 -12.00 -15.68 -24.45
N TRP A 12 -12.72 -14.73 -23.87
CA TRP A 12 -14.07 -14.92 -23.31
C TRP A 12 -15.12 -13.98 -23.93
N GLY A 13 -14.71 -13.10 -24.85
CA GLY A 13 -15.61 -12.24 -25.62
C GLY A 13 -15.92 -10.89 -24.98
N ARG A 14 -16.85 -10.14 -25.61
CA ARG A 14 -17.07 -8.72 -25.33
C ARG A 14 -17.77 -8.44 -24.00
N LEU A 15 -18.75 -9.28 -23.63
CA LEU A 15 -19.55 -9.06 -22.41
C LEU A 15 -18.72 -9.27 -21.13
N PRO A 16 -17.94 -10.36 -20.95
CA PRO A 16 -17.07 -10.52 -19.79
C PRO A 16 -16.00 -9.43 -19.69
N ALA A 17 -15.43 -9.01 -20.81
CA ALA A 17 -14.47 -7.92 -20.85
C ALA A 17 -15.10 -6.58 -20.39
N PHE A 18 -16.32 -6.26 -20.86
CA PHE A 18 -17.04 -5.08 -20.41
C PHE A 18 -17.33 -5.10 -18.90
N LEU A 19 -17.85 -6.22 -18.39
CA LEU A 19 -18.14 -6.37 -16.95
C LEU A 19 -16.87 -6.24 -16.10
N PHE A 20 -15.76 -6.83 -16.55
CA PHE A 20 -14.46 -6.67 -15.90
C PHE A 20 -14.04 -5.21 -15.88
N GLY A 21 -14.01 -4.52 -17.04
CA GLY A 21 -13.60 -3.12 -17.11
C GLY A 21 -14.50 -2.17 -16.31
N PHE A 22 -15.81 -2.42 -16.30
CA PHE A 22 -16.76 -1.66 -15.49
C PHE A 22 -16.51 -1.86 -13.98
N THR A 23 -16.31 -3.11 -13.56
CA THR A 23 -16.01 -3.44 -12.15
C THR A 23 -14.67 -2.86 -11.73
N GLU A 24 -13.67 -2.95 -12.60
CA GLU A 24 -12.34 -2.38 -12.37
C GLU A 24 -12.42 -0.86 -12.14
N LEU A 25 -13.16 -0.15 -12.99
CA LEU A 25 -13.31 1.30 -12.90
C LEU A 25 -14.12 1.74 -11.67
N VAL A 26 -15.32 1.18 -11.50
CA VAL A 26 -16.33 1.69 -10.55
C VAL A 26 -16.14 1.13 -9.16
N VAL A 27 -15.63 -0.09 -9.04
CA VAL A 27 -15.48 -0.77 -7.74
C VAL A 27 -14.01 -0.78 -7.34
N ILE A 28 -13.15 -1.44 -8.10
CA ILE A 28 -11.77 -1.73 -7.66
C ILE A 28 -10.95 -0.46 -7.51
N ARG A 29 -10.84 0.35 -8.59
CA ARG A 29 -10.04 1.58 -8.58
C ARG A 29 -10.62 2.64 -7.65
N ALA A 30 -11.94 2.81 -7.65
CA ALA A 30 -12.61 3.77 -6.78
C ALA A 30 -12.43 3.43 -5.29
N SER A 31 -12.64 2.16 -4.90
CA SER A 31 -12.45 1.71 -3.52
C SER A 31 -11.00 1.84 -3.06
N SER A 32 -10.03 1.52 -3.94
CA SER A 32 -8.60 1.67 -3.63
C SER A 32 -8.23 3.14 -3.38
N LEU A 33 -8.65 4.06 -4.25
CA LEU A 33 -8.43 5.50 -4.06
C LEU A 33 -9.05 6.03 -2.76
N GLY A 34 -10.28 5.57 -2.44
CA GLY A 34 -10.95 5.91 -1.19
C GLY A 34 -10.18 5.44 0.05
N ALA A 35 -9.76 4.17 0.07
CA ALA A 35 -9.03 3.57 1.19
C ALA A 35 -7.67 4.25 1.43
N ILE A 36 -6.93 4.55 0.35
CA ILE A 36 -5.63 5.24 0.45
C ILE A 36 -5.83 6.67 0.97
N SER A 37 -6.81 7.39 0.45
CA SER A 37 -7.07 8.77 0.87
C SER A 37 -7.54 8.88 2.33
N LEU A 38 -8.37 7.93 2.76
CA LEU A 38 -8.80 7.84 4.16
C LEU A 38 -7.60 7.59 5.07
N THR A 39 -6.75 6.63 4.73
CA THR A 39 -5.52 6.32 5.47
C THR A 39 -4.62 7.56 5.60
N PHE A 40 -4.39 8.28 4.49
CA PHE A 40 -3.64 9.54 4.49
C PHE A 40 -4.24 10.57 5.45
N SER A 41 -5.56 10.70 5.43
CA SER A 41 -6.30 11.68 6.24
C SER A 41 -6.21 11.36 7.72
N GLU A 42 -6.35 10.09 8.09
CA GLU A 42 -6.20 9.67 9.48
C GLU A 42 -4.77 9.89 9.99
N TYR A 43 -3.74 9.57 9.21
CA TYR A 43 -2.35 9.86 9.61
C TYR A 43 -2.11 11.36 9.74
N THR A 44 -2.69 12.17 8.85
CA THR A 44 -2.61 13.63 8.93
C THR A 44 -3.25 14.15 10.22
N LEU A 45 -4.43 13.64 10.59
CA LEU A 45 -5.08 14.03 11.84
C LEU A 45 -4.29 13.60 13.07
N ARG A 46 -3.74 12.37 13.07
CA ARG A 46 -2.88 11.88 14.16
C ARG A 46 -1.62 12.73 14.31
N ALA A 47 -1.00 13.15 13.21
CA ALA A 47 0.14 14.07 13.22
C ALA A 47 -0.21 15.45 13.81
N LEU A 48 -1.47 15.89 13.69
CA LEU A 48 -1.99 17.10 14.32
C LEU A 48 -2.47 16.88 15.76
N GLY A 49 -2.24 15.70 16.35
CA GLY A 49 -2.65 15.36 17.72
C GLY A 49 -4.15 15.08 17.87
N ARG A 50 -4.87 14.79 16.78
CA ARG A 50 -6.30 14.47 16.78
C ARG A 50 -6.52 12.99 16.57
N ASP A 51 -7.30 12.36 17.43
CA ASP A 51 -7.64 10.95 17.28
C ASP A 51 -8.83 10.77 16.31
N PRO A 52 -8.63 10.21 15.11
CA PRO A 52 -9.70 10.00 14.14
C PRO A 52 -10.76 8.98 14.58
N ALA A 53 -10.51 8.20 15.65
CA ALA A 53 -11.49 7.26 16.19
C ALA A 53 -12.61 7.93 17.01
N VAL A 54 -12.48 9.22 17.34
CA VAL A 54 -13.42 9.95 18.21
C VAL A 54 -14.15 11.02 17.40
N GLU A 55 -15.48 10.97 17.36
CA GLU A 55 -16.28 12.07 16.78
C GLU A 55 -15.97 13.40 17.47
N PRO A 56 -15.82 14.53 16.74
CA PRO A 56 -16.13 14.75 15.31
C PRO A 56 -14.97 14.43 14.34
N HIS A 57 -13.87 13.87 14.82
CA HIS A 57 -12.65 13.69 14.01
C HIS A 57 -12.78 12.63 12.93
N ALA A 58 -13.65 11.64 13.11
CA ALA A 58 -14.00 10.68 12.05
C ALA A 58 -14.64 11.40 10.85
N THR A 59 -15.57 12.31 11.10
CA THR A 59 -16.15 13.17 10.05
C THR A 59 -15.08 14.06 9.40
N HIS A 60 -14.16 14.62 10.17
CA HIS A 60 -13.03 15.38 9.62
C HIS A 60 -12.11 14.51 8.75
N ALA A 61 -11.88 13.25 9.10
CA ALA A 61 -11.05 12.34 8.30
C ALA A 61 -11.67 12.12 6.91
N HIS A 62 -12.98 11.93 6.84
CA HIS A 62 -13.69 11.79 5.56
C HIS A 62 -13.61 13.07 4.70
N LEU A 63 -13.74 14.24 5.32
CA LEU A 63 -13.63 15.52 4.60
C LEU A 63 -12.22 15.76 4.07
N VAL A 64 -11.19 15.51 4.89
CA VAL A 64 -9.79 15.61 4.46
C VAL A 64 -9.51 14.62 3.32
N ALA A 65 -10.08 13.41 3.37
CA ALA A 65 -9.92 12.41 2.32
C ALA A 65 -10.56 12.85 1.00
N ALA A 66 -11.77 13.41 1.06
CA ALA A 66 -12.46 13.95 -0.11
C ALA A 66 -11.67 15.12 -0.74
N VAL A 67 -11.16 16.04 0.08
CA VAL A 67 -10.32 17.16 -0.39
C VAL A 67 -9.02 16.64 -1.02
N ALA A 68 -8.35 15.66 -0.41
CA ALA A 68 -7.13 15.07 -0.94
C ALA A 68 -7.37 14.45 -2.33
N ILE A 69 -8.48 13.70 -2.50
CA ILE A 69 -8.86 13.13 -3.80
C ILE A 69 -9.11 14.25 -4.83
N ALA A 70 -9.84 15.30 -4.47
CA ALA A 70 -10.13 16.41 -5.37
C ALA A 70 -8.87 17.16 -5.80
N VAL A 71 -7.96 17.46 -4.86
CA VAL A 71 -6.68 18.10 -5.15
C VAL A 71 -5.82 17.24 -6.06
N MET A 72 -5.70 15.94 -5.77
CA MET A 72 -4.90 15.03 -6.61
C MET A 72 -5.52 14.86 -7.99
N SER A 73 -6.85 14.76 -8.09
CA SER A 73 -7.55 14.69 -9.38
C SER A 73 -7.32 15.96 -10.19
N GLY A 74 -7.44 17.13 -9.57
CA GLY A 74 -7.15 18.42 -10.19
C GLY A 74 -5.70 18.50 -10.69
N ALA A 75 -4.72 18.10 -9.87
CA ALA A 75 -3.31 18.08 -10.28
C ALA A 75 -3.05 17.15 -11.48
N ASN A 76 -3.73 16.00 -11.53
CA ASN A 76 -3.63 15.07 -12.65
C ASN A 76 -4.26 15.63 -13.94
N ILE A 77 -5.36 16.39 -13.83
CA ILE A 77 -6.04 17.00 -14.99
C ILE A 77 -5.27 18.21 -15.52
N LEU A 78 -4.68 19.03 -14.64
CA LEU A 78 -3.98 20.28 -15.01
C LEU A 78 -2.63 20.05 -15.70
N GLY A 79 -2.04 18.86 -15.62
CA GLY A 79 -0.92 18.49 -16.49
C GLY A 79 -0.14 17.24 -16.05
N LEU A 80 0.14 16.37 -17.03
CA LEU A 80 0.91 15.13 -16.86
C LEU A 80 2.29 15.36 -16.20
N ARG A 81 2.91 16.52 -16.40
CA ARG A 81 4.19 16.89 -15.76
C ARG A 81 4.06 17.06 -14.24
N TYR A 82 2.95 17.63 -13.75
CA TYR A 82 2.72 17.81 -12.32
C TYR A 82 2.41 16.48 -11.65
N GLY A 83 1.59 15.63 -12.28
CA GLY A 83 1.34 14.27 -11.80
C GLY A 83 2.64 13.44 -11.70
N ALA A 84 3.47 13.47 -12.74
CA ALA A 84 4.77 12.79 -12.73
C ALA A 84 5.72 13.33 -11.64
N PHE A 85 5.74 14.65 -11.42
CA PHE A 85 6.54 15.26 -10.36
C PHE A 85 6.09 14.82 -8.96
N VAL A 86 4.79 14.91 -8.66
CA VAL A 86 4.22 14.49 -7.36
C VAL A 86 4.49 13.01 -7.11
N GLN A 87 4.34 12.17 -8.14
CA GLN A 87 4.66 10.74 -8.07
C GLN A 87 6.13 10.49 -7.75
N ASN A 88 7.05 11.17 -8.45
CA ASN A 88 8.49 11.00 -8.23
C ASN A 88 8.92 11.44 -6.84
N VAL A 89 8.45 12.60 -6.37
CA VAL A 89 8.72 13.10 -5.02
C VAL A 89 8.21 12.12 -3.96
N THR A 90 6.99 11.60 -4.14
CA THR A 90 6.40 10.63 -3.21
C THR A 90 7.19 9.32 -3.19
N SER A 91 7.63 8.83 -4.35
CA SER A 91 8.46 7.62 -4.44
C SER A 91 9.79 7.81 -3.70
N ILE A 92 10.49 8.92 -3.96
CA ILE A 92 11.77 9.22 -3.28
C ILE A 92 11.55 9.33 -1.76
N ALA A 93 10.50 10.04 -1.33
CA ALA A 93 10.17 10.20 0.08
C ALA A 93 9.89 8.85 0.77
N LYS A 94 9.16 7.94 0.11
CA LYS A 94 8.90 6.58 0.63
C LYS A 94 10.19 5.79 0.84
N TYR A 95 11.08 5.78 -0.16
CA TYR A 95 12.36 5.07 -0.05
C TYR A 95 13.28 5.70 1.00
N ALA A 96 13.35 7.03 1.03
CA ALA A 96 14.13 7.76 2.04
C ALA A 96 13.61 7.51 3.46
N GLY A 97 12.29 7.50 3.65
CA GLY A 97 11.66 7.17 4.93
C GLY A 97 11.96 5.74 5.37
N LEU A 98 11.88 4.77 4.45
CA LEU A 98 12.22 3.37 4.74
C LEU A 98 13.70 3.23 5.15
N VAL A 99 14.61 3.80 4.36
CA VAL A 99 16.05 3.80 4.68
C VAL A 99 16.33 4.51 5.99
N GLY A 100 15.62 5.61 6.26
CA GLY A 100 15.72 6.35 7.52
C GLY A 100 15.29 5.51 8.72
N ILE A 101 14.16 4.82 8.64
CA ILE A 101 13.69 3.92 9.70
C ILE A 101 14.67 2.77 9.93
N VAL A 102 15.14 2.14 8.85
CA VAL A 102 16.14 1.06 8.91
C VAL A 102 17.43 1.56 9.55
N GLY A 103 17.93 2.71 9.10
CA GLY A 103 19.16 3.32 9.61
C GLY A 103 19.02 3.76 11.07
N LEU A 104 17.87 4.30 11.47
CA LEU A 104 17.57 4.68 12.85
C LEU A 104 17.50 3.44 13.75
N ALA A 105 16.82 2.38 13.29
CA ALA A 105 16.70 1.11 14.02
C ALA A 105 18.06 0.43 14.23
N LEU A 106 18.93 0.45 13.22
CA LEU A 106 20.29 -0.10 13.30
C LEU A 106 21.25 0.82 14.08
N GLY A 107 21.07 2.14 13.99
CA GLY A 107 22.00 3.15 14.52
C GLY A 107 21.73 3.58 15.96
N LEU A 108 20.47 3.77 16.36
CA LEU A 108 20.11 4.06 17.75
C LEU A 108 19.99 2.79 18.60
N GLY A 109 20.01 1.62 17.96
CA GLY A 109 19.52 0.38 18.55
C GLY A 109 18.00 0.44 18.69
N LEU A 110 17.34 -0.70 18.53
CA LEU A 110 15.93 -0.81 18.84
C LEU A 110 15.77 -0.78 20.37
N PRO A 111 14.82 0.00 20.93
CA PRO A 111 14.55 -0.05 22.36
C PRO A 111 14.29 -1.51 22.75
N LEU A 112 15.10 -2.03 23.66
CA LEU A 112 15.10 -3.40 24.17
C LEU A 112 13.87 -3.66 25.06
N THR A 113 12.68 -3.24 24.64
CA THR A 113 11.41 -3.53 25.30
C THR A 113 10.95 -4.93 24.90
N GLY A 114 11.69 -5.94 25.35
CA GLY A 114 11.46 -7.37 25.09
C GLY A 114 10.23 -7.96 25.80
N GLY A 115 9.09 -7.25 25.80
CA GLY A 115 7.89 -7.63 26.57
C GLY A 115 6.60 -7.80 25.78
N HIS A 116 6.56 -7.45 24.48
CA HIS A 116 5.30 -7.36 23.73
C HIS A 116 4.92 -8.62 22.94
N PHE A 117 5.80 -9.62 22.87
CA PHE A 117 5.60 -10.85 22.08
C PHE A 117 5.42 -12.10 22.95
N THR A 118 5.10 -11.95 24.23
CA THR A 118 4.83 -13.08 25.13
C THR A 118 3.38 -13.05 25.62
N PRO A 119 2.55 -14.06 25.29
CA PRO A 119 2.87 -15.23 24.47
C PRO A 119 2.88 -14.90 22.96
N ALA A 120 3.84 -15.47 22.21
CA ALA A 120 3.92 -15.31 20.76
C ALA A 120 2.73 -15.96 20.04
N TRP A 121 2.09 -16.93 20.72
CA TRP A 121 0.87 -17.59 20.29
C TRP A 121 -0.07 -17.76 21.48
N PRO A 122 -0.94 -16.79 21.77
CA PRO A 122 -1.99 -16.95 22.77
C PRO A 122 -2.90 -18.12 22.39
N ALA A 123 -3.24 -18.98 23.36
CA ALA A 123 -4.21 -20.05 23.13
C ALA A 123 -5.57 -19.44 22.73
N GLY A 124 -6.15 -19.93 21.62
CA GLY A 124 -7.40 -19.39 21.06
C GLY A 124 -7.25 -18.18 20.14
N SER A 125 -6.02 -17.78 19.78
CA SER A 125 -5.75 -16.64 18.88
C SER A 125 -6.13 -16.86 17.41
N PHE A 126 -6.32 -18.12 17.00
CA PHE A 126 -6.67 -18.44 15.62
C PHE A 126 -8.18 -18.54 15.43
N HIS A 127 -8.72 -17.62 14.61
CA HIS A 127 -10.09 -17.66 14.14
C HIS A 127 -10.09 -17.66 12.61
N LEU A 128 -10.79 -18.61 12.00
CA LEU A 128 -10.82 -18.76 10.54
C LEU A 128 -11.28 -17.47 9.83
N GLY A 129 -12.24 -16.75 10.41
CA GLY A 129 -12.72 -15.46 9.89
C GLY A 129 -11.66 -14.36 9.95
N ALA A 130 -10.97 -14.22 11.09
CA ALA A 130 -9.89 -13.23 11.25
C ALA A 130 -8.70 -13.54 10.34
N PHE A 131 -8.38 -14.82 10.17
CA PHE A 131 -7.37 -15.28 9.22
C PHE A 131 -7.73 -14.93 7.76
N GLY A 132 -8.99 -15.14 7.36
CA GLY A 132 -9.48 -14.74 6.04
C GLY A 132 -9.38 -13.22 5.81
N LEU A 133 -9.76 -12.41 6.79
CA LEU A 133 -9.63 -10.95 6.73
C LEU A 133 -8.16 -10.51 6.63
N ALA A 134 -7.27 -11.13 7.40
CA ALA A 134 -5.84 -10.87 7.31
C ALA A 134 -5.27 -11.22 5.92
N LEU A 135 -5.69 -12.35 5.33
CA LEU A 135 -5.32 -12.72 3.97
C LEU A 135 -5.80 -11.69 2.93
N VAL A 136 -7.02 -11.16 3.07
CA VAL A 136 -7.53 -10.10 2.18
C VAL A 136 -6.64 -8.85 2.26
N ALA A 137 -6.26 -8.43 3.47
CA ALA A 137 -5.37 -7.29 3.66
C ALA A 137 -3.98 -7.53 3.05
N VAL A 138 -3.43 -8.74 3.21
CA VAL A 138 -2.15 -9.13 2.60
C VAL A 138 -2.26 -9.11 1.08
N LEU A 139 -3.30 -9.72 0.51
CA LEU A 139 -3.52 -9.72 -0.94
C LEU A 139 -3.65 -8.31 -1.50
N TRP A 140 -4.35 -7.42 -0.80
CA TRP A 140 -4.45 -6.00 -1.19
C TRP A 140 -3.10 -5.29 -1.20
N ALA A 141 -2.22 -5.58 -0.23
CA ALA A 141 -0.85 -5.04 -0.22
C ALA A 141 0.01 -5.54 -1.40
N TYR A 142 -0.31 -6.71 -1.95
CA TYR A 142 0.33 -7.27 -3.16
C TYR A 142 -0.43 -6.96 -4.46
N ASP A 143 -1.59 -6.30 -4.39
CA ASP A 143 -2.44 -5.98 -5.54
C ASP A 143 -1.88 -4.78 -6.33
N GLY A 144 -0.79 -5.04 -7.06
CA GLY A 144 -0.15 -4.10 -8.00
C GLY A 144 0.41 -4.80 -9.25
N TRP A 145 0.22 -6.12 -9.35
CA TRP A 145 0.72 -6.95 -10.45
C TRP A 145 0.01 -6.65 -11.78
N ALA A 146 -1.28 -6.31 -11.75
CA ALA A 146 -2.03 -5.96 -12.95
C ALA A 146 -1.53 -4.65 -13.58
N ASP A 147 -1.23 -3.63 -12.78
CA ASP A 147 -0.65 -2.36 -13.24
C ASP A 147 0.77 -2.58 -13.83
N LEU A 148 1.55 -3.53 -13.30
CA LEU A 148 2.82 -3.94 -13.89
C LEU A 148 2.68 -4.58 -15.28
N CYS A 149 1.58 -5.31 -15.54
CA CYS A 149 1.31 -5.85 -16.88
C CYS A 149 1.02 -4.75 -17.92
N PHE A 150 0.52 -3.58 -17.49
CA PHE A 150 0.32 -2.42 -18.38
C PHE A 150 1.64 -1.67 -18.64
N VAL A 151 2.50 -1.54 -17.64
CA VAL A 151 3.80 -0.83 -17.75
C VAL A 151 4.93 -1.73 -18.28
N GLY A 152 4.74 -3.06 -18.31
CA GLY A 152 5.72 -4.04 -18.76
C GLY A 152 6.21 -3.87 -20.22
N GLY A 153 5.49 -3.09 -21.03
CA GLY A 153 5.94 -2.70 -22.37
C GLY A 153 7.02 -1.60 -22.40
N GLU A 154 7.17 -0.83 -21.32
CA GLU A 154 8.07 0.35 -21.25
C GLU A 154 9.24 0.17 -20.26
N VAL A 155 9.22 -0.88 -19.42
CA VAL A 155 10.31 -1.18 -18.50
C VAL A 155 11.46 -1.89 -19.22
N LYS A 156 12.69 -1.45 -18.97
CA LYS A 156 13.90 -2.14 -19.43
C LYS A 156 14.16 -3.35 -18.50
N ASP A 157 13.97 -4.55 -19.02
CA ASP A 157 14.09 -5.84 -18.31
C ASP A 157 13.28 -5.99 -17.00
N PRO A 158 11.94 -5.93 -17.07
CA PRO A 158 11.06 -6.05 -15.91
C PRO A 158 11.13 -7.42 -15.22
N ARG A 159 11.55 -8.47 -15.94
CA ARG A 159 11.62 -9.85 -15.43
C ARG A 159 12.68 -10.04 -14.34
N GLY A 160 13.75 -9.25 -14.35
CA GLY A 160 14.85 -9.39 -13.39
C GLY A 160 14.78 -8.44 -12.20
N ASN A 161 14.44 -7.16 -12.44
CA ASN A 161 14.59 -6.12 -11.42
C ASN A 161 13.41 -6.04 -10.44
N LEU A 162 12.19 -6.28 -10.91
CA LEU A 162 10.99 -6.22 -10.05
C LEU A 162 10.98 -7.29 -8.95
N PRO A 163 11.25 -8.59 -9.25
CA PRO A 163 11.27 -9.62 -8.21
C PRO A 163 12.42 -9.42 -7.22
N ARG A 164 13.60 -8.99 -7.68
CA ARG A 164 14.77 -8.76 -6.81
C ARG A 164 14.54 -7.62 -5.83
N ALA A 165 13.98 -6.50 -6.27
CA ALA A 165 13.71 -5.37 -5.38
C ALA A 165 12.68 -5.75 -4.29
N LEU A 166 11.62 -6.47 -4.66
CA LEU A 166 10.62 -6.97 -3.72
C LEU A 166 11.21 -7.96 -2.72
N VAL A 167 11.95 -8.96 -3.18
CA VAL A 167 12.56 -9.99 -2.31
C VAL A 167 13.58 -9.37 -1.37
N VAL A 168 14.47 -8.51 -1.87
CA VAL A 168 15.50 -7.86 -1.03
C VAL A 168 14.85 -6.91 -0.02
N GLY A 169 13.87 -6.10 -0.43
CA GLY A 169 13.15 -5.20 0.47
C GLY A 169 12.40 -5.97 1.56
N THR A 170 11.66 -7.01 1.19
CA THR A 170 10.93 -7.85 2.14
C THR A 170 11.87 -8.58 3.09
N LEU A 171 12.97 -9.18 2.60
CA LEU A 171 13.96 -9.84 3.45
C LEU A 171 14.65 -8.86 4.40
N ALA A 172 14.95 -7.63 3.96
CA ALA A 172 15.51 -6.61 4.83
C ALA A 172 14.54 -6.23 5.96
N ILE A 173 13.25 -6.05 5.66
CA ILE A 173 12.22 -5.74 6.67
C ILE A 173 12.03 -6.93 7.63
N ILE A 174 11.95 -8.16 7.11
CA ILE A 174 11.86 -9.37 7.94
C ILE A 174 13.09 -9.46 8.85
N ALA A 175 14.29 -9.24 8.33
CA ALA A 175 15.50 -9.26 9.13
C ALA A 175 15.46 -8.21 10.25
N ILE A 176 14.98 -6.99 9.99
CA ILE A 176 14.82 -5.96 11.03
C ILE A 176 13.79 -6.40 12.08
N TYR A 177 12.64 -6.91 11.65
CA TYR A 177 11.58 -7.37 12.55
C TYR A 177 11.98 -8.59 13.37
N VAL A 178 12.77 -9.51 12.80
CA VAL A 178 13.28 -10.70 13.49
C VAL A 178 14.49 -10.36 14.33
N LEU A 179 15.34 -9.40 13.99
CA LEU A 179 16.48 -9.04 14.83
C LEU A 179 16.06 -8.15 16.02
N ALA A 180 14.95 -7.42 15.89
CA ALA A 180 14.44 -6.57 16.96
C ALA A 180 14.16 -7.31 18.29
N PRO A 181 13.57 -8.52 18.30
CA PRO A 181 13.39 -9.30 19.53
C PRO A 181 14.65 -10.01 20.05
N TRP A 182 15.63 -10.35 19.21
CA TRP A 182 16.69 -11.32 19.57
C TRP A 182 17.97 -10.70 20.13
N GLY A 183 18.04 -9.37 20.21
CA GLY A 183 19.12 -8.67 20.94
C GLY A 183 19.04 -8.81 22.47
N SER A 184 18.28 -9.79 22.99
CA SER A 184 17.97 -9.98 24.41
C SER A 184 18.65 -11.19 25.06
N SER A 185 19.79 -11.65 24.53
CA SER A 185 20.62 -12.70 25.16
C SER A 185 21.97 -12.14 25.57
#